data_AF-A0A9N8H855-F1
#
_entry.id   AF-A0A9N8H855-F1
#
_cell.length_a   1.000
_cell.length_b   1.000
_cell.length_c   1.000
_cell.angle_alpha   90.00
_cell.angle_beta   90.00
_cell.angle_gamma   90.00
#
_symmetry.space_group_name_H-M   'P 1'
#
loop_
_entity.id
_entity.type
_entity.pdbx_description
1 polymer ?
#
loop_
_entity_poly.entity_id
_entity_poly.type
_entity_poly.pdbx_seq_one_letter_code
_entity_poly.pdbx_strand_id
1 'polypeptide(L)'
;MKRSSSLVPPVCWTVALLIWLGPSIIPRCHARSLDKPYFLKGTSTSSLWTRGGGGGNSKSTSSESFNFHKNKPIVPSPKETLDDLEATASDEYIAHIIDQVSLNSTIRGDIILKYKPHRLWLWRRWHGTILQSSLSKMFGNMLLTAVICLLLGRVCGLSTQENLANPMTWMQDSSCIWIARLKVFDKLWHYQMQLTTFILTFFLTQAYTLWRDMYATGRKIQGRISDVGILLATHVVRDKHNQLSPEALDFLHDTARNLRLYHVLVWASVSRQFKVLLTNRGMTALLQRGGFITPKELETLRQLTDLPVTARHNAIVEWIVIRSLDATQRGILLDRQELFALLLDKIGVLKGTAAGIGDIVDGRMPLAYAHFVQVLVDCFLFAAPLALVSELGWLSIICVAFMTLFYEGLLDLAKIFLDPLNNEDYCEGGIDMDLGVFVREANAGTVKWLHGAKVLPFDTKPPKRRN
;
A
#
# COMPACT_ATOMS: atom_id res chain seq x y z
N MET A 1 69.47 -14.15 -42.83
CA MET A 1 68.40 -14.90 -42.14
C MET A 1 67.92 -14.08 -40.95
N LYS A 2 66.83 -13.33 -41.10
CA LYS A 2 66.13 -12.57 -40.05
C LYS A 2 64.72 -13.17 -39.94
N ARG A 3 64.30 -13.59 -38.75
CA ARG A 3 62.89 -13.90 -38.45
C ARG A 3 62.35 -12.83 -37.51
N SER A 4 61.34 -12.12 -38.00
CA SER A 4 60.53 -11.14 -37.28
C SER A 4 59.48 -11.84 -36.44
N SER A 5 59.44 -11.53 -35.14
CA SER A 5 58.33 -11.83 -34.24
C SER A 5 57.39 -10.62 -34.20
N SER A 6 56.24 -10.73 -34.85
CA SER A 6 55.18 -9.72 -34.86
C SER A 6 54.33 -9.81 -33.58
N LEU A 7 54.29 -8.70 -32.84
CA LEU A 7 53.30 -8.40 -31.80
C LEU A 7 51.88 -8.41 -32.38
N VAL A 8 50.94 -9.01 -31.65
CA VAL A 8 49.49 -8.81 -31.82
C VAL A 8 49.02 -7.88 -30.68
N PRO A 9 48.31 -6.78 -30.96
CA PRO A 9 47.76 -5.92 -29.90
C PRO A 9 46.37 -6.43 -29.44
N PRO A 10 45.99 -6.23 -28.15
CA PRO A 10 44.65 -6.53 -27.70
C PRO A 10 43.73 -5.33 -27.99
N VAL A 11 42.91 -5.43 -29.03
CA VAL A 11 41.78 -4.53 -29.28
C VAL A 11 40.54 -5.40 -29.25
N CYS A 12 39.79 -5.48 -28.14
CA CYS A 12 38.41 -6.00 -28.22
C CYS A 12 37.44 -5.86 -27.01
N TRP A 13 37.67 -5.01 -25.99
CA TRP A 13 36.70 -4.95 -24.86
C TRP A 13 35.93 -3.64 -24.69
N THR A 14 36.33 -2.54 -25.35
CA THR A 14 35.66 -1.23 -25.18
C THR A 14 34.45 -1.00 -26.07
N VAL A 15 34.21 -1.84 -27.10
CA VAL A 15 33.10 -1.64 -28.06
C VAL A 15 31.82 -2.35 -27.63
N ALA A 16 31.88 -3.35 -26.74
CA ALA A 16 30.70 -4.07 -26.28
C ALA A 16 29.81 -3.27 -25.31
N LEU A 17 30.37 -2.28 -24.58
CA LEU A 17 29.60 -1.45 -23.65
C LEU A 17 28.91 -0.25 -24.33
N LEU A 18 29.42 0.20 -25.49
CA LEU A 18 28.85 1.35 -26.23
C LEU A 18 27.75 0.95 -27.22
N ILE A 19 27.63 -0.33 -27.59
CA ILE A 19 26.52 -0.83 -28.42
C ILE A 19 25.24 -1.05 -27.58
N TRP A 20 25.32 -1.05 -26.25
CA TRP A 20 24.15 -1.14 -25.36
C TRP A 20 23.51 0.22 -25.03
N LEU A 21 24.14 1.32 -25.42
CA LEU A 21 23.61 2.69 -25.32
C LEU A 21 23.37 3.27 -26.71
N GLY A 22 22.46 2.65 -27.47
CA GLY A 22 21.94 3.23 -28.70
C GLY A 22 21.09 4.49 -28.43
N PRO A 23 21.23 5.57 -29.21
CA PRO A 23 20.55 6.84 -28.98
C PRO A 23 19.11 6.79 -29.53
N SER A 24 18.18 6.16 -28.81
CA SER A 24 16.74 6.16 -29.21
C SER A 24 15.79 5.73 -28.07
N ILE A 25 15.97 6.19 -26.83
CA ILE A 25 14.94 6.03 -25.78
C ILE A 25 14.87 7.31 -24.93
N ILE A 26 14.45 8.41 -25.57
CA ILE A 26 13.64 9.40 -24.87
C ILE A 26 12.19 9.04 -25.25
N PRO A 27 11.38 8.46 -24.37
CA PRO A 27 9.96 8.36 -24.65
C PRO A 27 9.45 9.80 -24.72
N ARG A 28 8.98 10.23 -25.90
CA ARG A 28 8.04 11.35 -25.97
C ARG A 28 6.88 10.97 -25.07
N CYS A 29 6.81 11.60 -23.90
CA CYS A 29 5.65 11.60 -23.04
C CYS A 29 4.49 12.17 -23.86
N HIS A 30 3.68 11.30 -24.47
CA HIS A 30 2.32 11.68 -24.77
C HIS A 30 1.61 11.79 -23.43
N ALA A 31 1.46 13.04 -22.97
CA ALA A 31 0.58 13.39 -21.89
C ALA A 31 -0.84 12.91 -22.23
N ARG A 32 -1.21 11.74 -21.71
CA ARG A 32 -2.60 11.52 -21.31
C ARG A 32 -2.77 12.29 -20.02
N SER A 33 -3.57 13.35 -20.10
CA SER A 33 -4.11 14.10 -18.97
C SER A 33 -4.77 13.15 -17.99
N LEU A 34 -4.02 12.72 -16.98
CA LEU A 34 -4.53 12.21 -15.71
C LEU A 34 -3.71 12.89 -14.62
N ASP A 35 -4.42 13.80 -13.95
CA ASP A 35 -4.25 14.30 -12.59
C ASP A 35 -2.89 14.83 -12.16
N LYS A 36 -2.87 16.15 -11.97
CA LYS A 36 -1.81 16.87 -11.25
C LYS A 36 -1.77 16.36 -9.80
N PRO A 37 -0.59 16.11 -9.20
CA PRO A 37 -0.49 16.03 -7.76
C PRO A 37 -0.79 17.41 -7.16
N TYR A 38 -1.82 17.48 -6.31
CA TYR A 38 -2.17 18.70 -5.57
C TYR A 38 -1.07 18.98 -4.53
N PHE A 39 -0.26 20.00 -4.81
CA PHE A 39 0.70 20.56 -3.85
C PHE A 39 -0.03 21.40 -2.82
N LEU A 40 -0.01 20.98 -1.55
CA LEU A 40 -0.35 21.83 -0.41
C LEU A 40 0.75 22.87 -0.22
N LYS A 41 0.45 24.15 -0.49
CA LYS A 41 1.29 25.29 -0.09
C LYS A 41 1.15 25.48 1.42
N GLY A 42 2.20 25.17 2.17
CA GLY A 42 2.32 25.56 3.58
C GLY A 42 2.53 27.07 3.69
N THR A 43 1.50 27.80 4.14
CA THR A 43 1.64 29.18 4.61
C THR A 43 1.98 29.16 6.10
N SER A 44 3.14 29.69 6.47
CA SER A 44 3.51 29.91 7.86
C SER A 44 2.68 31.05 8.44
N THR A 45 1.97 30.80 9.54
CA THR A 45 1.46 31.87 10.40
C THR A 45 1.90 31.60 11.84
N SER A 46 2.71 32.52 12.34
CA SER A 46 3.16 32.63 13.71
C SER A 46 2.07 33.28 14.58
N SER A 47 1.75 32.66 15.72
CA SER A 47 1.16 33.33 16.89
C SER A 47 1.68 32.59 18.13
N LEU A 48 2.63 33.15 18.90
CA LEU A 48 2.47 34.15 19.96
C LEU A 48 1.33 33.82 20.93
N TRP A 49 1.66 33.09 22.00
CA TRP A 49 0.96 33.18 23.28
C TRP A 49 1.94 33.21 24.46
N THR A 50 1.55 34.04 25.42
CA THR A 50 2.27 34.59 26.55
C THR A 50 2.25 33.71 27.80
N ARG A 51 3.42 33.61 28.42
CA ARG A 51 3.77 33.94 29.82
C ARG A 51 2.70 33.78 30.94
N GLY A 52 3.02 32.90 31.88
CA GLY A 52 2.64 32.89 33.30
C GLY A 52 3.10 31.54 33.89
N GLY A 53 3.84 31.38 34.99
CA GLY A 53 4.23 32.23 36.10
C GLY A 53 4.17 31.35 37.36
N GLY A 54 5.27 31.23 38.13
CA GLY A 54 5.21 30.81 39.54
C GLY A 54 5.93 29.51 39.96
N GLY A 55 7.17 29.67 40.44
CA GLY A 55 7.59 29.34 41.81
C GLY A 55 7.67 27.87 42.28
N GLY A 56 8.88 27.45 42.71
CA GLY A 56 9.03 26.28 43.58
C GLY A 56 10.46 25.74 43.66
N ASN A 57 11.33 26.41 44.42
CA ASN A 57 12.67 25.95 44.76
C ASN A 57 12.62 24.76 45.74
N SER A 58 13.29 23.65 45.42
CA SER A 58 13.90 22.80 46.44
C SER A 58 15.18 22.15 45.89
N LYS A 59 16.29 22.42 46.58
CA LYS A 59 17.62 21.87 46.30
C LYS A 59 17.71 20.49 46.95
N SER A 60 18.07 19.47 46.18
CA SER A 60 18.74 18.28 46.70
C SER A 60 19.82 17.84 45.72
N THR A 61 20.96 17.49 46.30
CA THR A 61 22.24 17.24 45.64
C THR A 61 22.41 15.79 45.20
N SER A 62 23.16 15.63 44.12
CA SER A 62 24.02 14.48 43.75
C SER A 62 23.38 13.13 43.42
N SER A 63 23.11 12.93 42.13
CA SER A 63 23.66 11.78 41.38
C SER A 63 23.80 12.20 39.91
N GLU A 64 25.01 12.14 39.37
CA GLU A 64 25.28 12.36 37.94
C GLU A 64 24.72 11.18 37.14
N SER A 65 23.43 11.26 36.83
CA SER A 65 22.81 10.43 35.81
C SER A 65 23.23 10.99 34.45
N PHE A 66 23.81 10.11 33.62
CA PHE A 66 24.11 10.35 32.22
C PHE A 66 22.82 10.86 31.54
N ASN A 67 22.75 12.18 31.33
CA ASN A 67 21.65 12.83 30.62
C ASN A 67 21.75 12.46 29.15
N PHE A 68 21.24 11.27 28.80
CA PHE A 68 20.81 10.96 27.45
C PHE A 68 19.93 12.13 27.03
N HIS A 69 20.38 12.93 26.07
CA HIS A 69 19.57 13.97 25.48
C HIS A 69 18.21 13.36 25.15
N LYS A 70 17.18 13.79 25.89
CA LYS A 70 15.78 13.56 25.54
C LYS A 70 15.54 14.31 24.24
N ASN A 71 16.02 13.74 23.13
CA ASN A 71 15.49 14.05 21.82
C ASN A 71 13.99 13.86 21.98
N LYS A 72 13.23 14.96 21.93
CA LYS A 72 11.77 14.86 21.84
C LYS A 72 11.53 13.85 20.72
N PRO A 73 10.84 12.73 21.00
CA PRO A 73 10.57 11.74 19.97
C PRO A 73 9.98 12.52 18.80
N ILE A 74 10.56 12.34 17.61
CA ILE A 74 9.98 12.87 16.38
C ILE A 74 8.59 12.26 16.35
N VAL A 75 7.59 13.07 16.71
CA VAL A 75 6.21 12.62 16.76
C VAL A 75 5.87 12.31 15.31
N PRO A 76 5.48 11.06 14.97
CA PRO A 76 5.02 10.76 13.62
C PRO A 76 3.95 11.80 13.25
N SER A 77 3.97 12.26 11.99
CA SER A 77 2.99 13.24 11.51
C SER A 77 1.61 12.86 12.04
N PRO A 78 0.90 13.77 12.75
CA PRO A 78 -0.33 13.41 13.43
C PRO A 78 -1.26 12.75 12.41
N LYS A 79 -1.76 11.55 12.75
CA LYS A 79 -2.71 10.85 11.88
C LYS A 79 -3.87 11.80 11.60
N GLU A 80 -4.08 12.10 10.33
CA GLU A 80 -5.12 13.01 9.88
C GLU A 80 -6.45 12.66 10.55
N THR A 81 -6.98 13.58 11.34
CA THR A 81 -8.20 13.35 12.10
C THR A 81 -9.41 13.47 11.18
N LEU A 82 -10.57 13.01 11.63
CA LEU A 82 -11.82 13.19 10.86
C LEU A 82 -12.16 14.69 10.73
N ASP A 83 -11.82 15.50 11.72
CA ASP A 83 -12.04 16.94 11.72
C ASP A 83 -11.12 17.64 10.73
N ASP A 84 -9.86 17.19 10.64
CA ASP A 84 -8.92 17.68 9.62
C ASP A 84 -9.46 17.39 8.21
N LEU A 85 -9.86 16.14 7.95
CA LEU A 85 -10.44 15.74 6.66
C LEU A 85 -11.73 16.50 6.33
N GLU A 86 -12.60 16.73 7.31
CA GLU A 86 -13.82 17.50 7.13
C GLU A 86 -13.51 18.95 6.68
N ALA A 87 -12.44 19.54 7.20
CA ALA A 87 -12.00 20.89 6.87
C ALA A 87 -11.19 20.97 5.56
N THR A 88 -10.32 19.99 5.27
CA THR A 88 -9.34 20.07 4.18
C THR A 88 -9.77 19.37 2.90
N ALA A 89 -10.64 18.34 2.97
CA ALA A 89 -11.02 17.57 1.80
C ALA A 89 -11.83 18.43 0.81
N SER A 90 -11.41 18.44 -0.46
CA SER A 90 -12.16 19.09 -1.53
C SER A 90 -13.39 18.26 -1.90
N ASP A 91 -14.47 18.91 -2.34
CA ASP A 91 -15.67 18.21 -2.82
C ASP A 91 -15.35 17.33 -4.06
N GLU A 92 -14.39 17.76 -4.89
CA GLU A 92 -13.88 16.98 -6.02
C GLU A 92 -13.24 15.65 -5.56
N TYR A 93 -12.44 15.70 -4.49
CA TYR A 93 -11.83 14.50 -3.92
C TYR A 93 -12.90 13.55 -3.35
N ILE A 94 -13.86 14.08 -2.59
CA ILE A 94 -14.99 13.29 -2.06
C ILE A 94 -15.77 12.63 -3.19
N ALA A 95 -16.10 13.39 -4.24
CA ALA A 95 -16.80 12.87 -5.42
C ALA A 95 -15.99 11.78 -6.14
N HIS A 96 -14.67 11.97 -6.28
CA HIS A 96 -13.78 10.97 -6.86
C HIS A 96 -13.81 9.66 -6.06
N ILE A 97 -13.70 9.73 -4.73
CA ILE A 97 -13.76 8.54 -3.87
C ILE A 97 -15.12 7.85 -3.95
N ILE A 98 -16.22 8.61 -3.99
CA ILE A 98 -17.57 8.05 -4.18
C ILE A 98 -17.70 7.35 -5.53
N ASP A 99 -17.12 7.93 -6.58
CA ASP A 99 -17.11 7.32 -7.91
C ASP A 99 -16.29 6.04 -7.95
N GLN A 100 -15.19 5.95 -7.19
CA GLN A 100 -14.45 4.71 -7.05
C GLN A 100 -15.27 3.58 -6.40
N VAL A 101 -16.19 3.88 -5.49
CA VAL A 101 -17.03 2.84 -4.83
C VAL A 101 -18.37 2.60 -5.52
N SER A 102 -18.75 3.44 -6.49
CA SER A 102 -20.02 3.35 -7.21
C SER A 102 -20.10 2.19 -8.19
N LEU A 103 -21.28 1.58 -8.30
CA LEU A 103 -21.59 0.52 -9.28
C LEU A 103 -21.40 0.98 -10.72
N ASN A 104 -21.69 2.24 -11.00
CA ASN A 104 -21.67 2.82 -12.35
C ASN A 104 -20.32 3.47 -12.68
N SER A 105 -19.27 3.22 -11.89
CA SER A 105 -17.98 3.83 -12.16
C SER A 105 -17.49 3.42 -13.54
N THR A 106 -17.09 4.39 -14.35
CA THR A 106 -16.33 4.13 -15.59
C THR A 106 -14.91 3.64 -15.31
N ILE A 107 -14.48 3.73 -14.05
CA ILE A 107 -13.16 3.34 -13.56
C ILE A 107 -13.06 1.81 -13.59
N ARG A 108 -12.48 1.29 -14.68
CA ARG A 108 -12.07 -0.11 -14.80
C ARG A 108 -10.66 -0.25 -14.23
N GLY A 109 -10.53 -1.06 -13.19
CA GLY A 109 -9.27 -1.41 -12.54
C GLY A 109 -9.21 -2.90 -12.25
N ASP A 110 -8.00 -3.42 -12.11
CA ASP A 110 -7.76 -4.73 -11.50
C ASP A 110 -7.36 -4.48 -10.03
N ILE A 111 -7.80 -5.32 -9.08
CA ILE A 111 -7.40 -5.21 -7.66
C ILE A 111 -5.87 -5.16 -7.53
N ILE A 112 -5.23 -6.04 -8.30
CA ILE A 112 -3.79 -6.15 -8.46
C ILE A 112 -3.51 -6.11 -9.95
N LEU A 113 -2.56 -5.28 -10.36
CA LEU A 113 -2.14 -5.23 -11.76
C LEU A 113 -1.74 -6.63 -12.25
N LYS A 114 -2.42 -7.11 -13.29
CA LYS A 114 -2.18 -8.45 -13.85
C LYS A 114 -0.75 -8.56 -14.40
N TYR A 115 -0.05 -9.60 -13.96
CA TYR A 115 1.24 -9.98 -14.51
C TYR A 115 1.10 -10.29 -16.01
N LYS A 116 1.90 -9.63 -16.84
CA LYS A 116 2.08 -9.99 -18.25
C LYS A 116 3.43 -10.69 -18.40
N PRO A 117 3.48 -11.91 -18.95
CA PRO A 117 4.71 -12.71 -19.00
C PRO A 117 5.80 -12.17 -19.93
N HIS A 118 5.56 -11.04 -20.61
CA HIS A 118 6.49 -10.48 -21.57
C HIS A 118 7.62 -9.69 -20.87
N ARG A 119 8.85 -10.19 -20.99
CA ARG A 119 10.04 -9.59 -20.34
C ARG A 119 10.21 -8.11 -20.65
N LEU A 120 10.18 -7.70 -21.93
CA LEU A 120 10.35 -6.29 -22.30
C LEU A 120 9.21 -5.40 -21.80
N TRP A 121 8.02 -5.97 -21.55
CA TRP A 121 6.93 -5.20 -20.98
C TRP A 121 7.24 -4.84 -19.53
N LEU A 122 7.78 -5.79 -18.74
CA LEU A 122 8.21 -5.55 -17.35
C LEU A 122 9.30 -4.48 -17.28
N TRP A 123 10.32 -4.57 -18.14
CA TRP A 123 11.42 -3.59 -18.20
C TRP A 123 10.98 -2.18 -18.64
N ARG A 124 9.86 -2.06 -19.36
CA ARG A 124 9.29 -0.77 -19.77
C ARG A 124 8.36 -0.15 -18.73
N ARG A 125 8.04 -0.86 -17.65
CA ARG A 125 7.20 -0.30 -16.58
C ARG A 125 8.03 0.58 -15.66
N TRP A 126 7.50 1.76 -15.40
CA TRP A 126 8.08 2.75 -14.51
C TRP A 126 7.27 2.86 -13.22
N HIS A 127 6.00 3.19 -13.37
CA HIS A 127 5.07 3.36 -12.26
C HIS A 127 4.87 2.05 -11.48
N GLY A 128 4.95 2.14 -10.15
CA GLY A 128 4.78 0.99 -9.26
C GLY A 128 5.91 -0.03 -9.39
N THR A 129 7.10 0.38 -9.79
CA THR A 129 8.27 -0.49 -9.88
C THR A 129 9.38 -0.02 -8.96
N ILE A 130 10.27 -0.95 -8.60
CA ILE A 130 11.48 -0.66 -7.82
C ILE A 130 12.36 0.41 -8.47
N LEU A 131 12.27 0.61 -9.79
CA LEU A 131 13.05 1.63 -10.49
C LEU A 131 12.63 3.03 -10.02
N GLN A 132 11.33 3.28 -9.88
CA GLN A 132 10.83 4.61 -9.52
C GLN A 132 11.33 5.08 -8.15
N SER A 133 11.34 4.18 -7.15
CA SER A 133 11.71 4.55 -5.78
C SER A 133 13.23 4.61 -5.55
N SER A 134 13.99 3.70 -6.18
CA SER A 134 15.41 3.52 -5.88
C SER A 134 16.35 4.39 -6.73
N LEU A 135 15.90 4.93 -7.87
CA LEU A 135 16.79 5.60 -8.81
C LEU A 135 17.50 6.83 -8.23
N SER A 136 16.83 7.63 -7.41
CA SER A 136 17.46 8.80 -6.77
C SER A 136 18.62 8.36 -5.85
N LYS A 137 18.39 7.33 -5.04
CA LYS A 137 19.40 6.76 -4.14
C LYS A 137 20.54 6.09 -4.92
N MET A 138 20.21 5.40 -6.02
CA MET A 138 21.18 4.81 -6.94
C MET A 138 22.13 5.87 -7.50
N PHE A 139 21.60 6.97 -8.06
CA PHE A 139 22.44 8.05 -8.60
C PHE A 139 23.25 8.74 -7.48
N GLY A 140 22.69 8.90 -6.28
CA GLY A 140 23.41 9.41 -5.12
C GLY A 140 24.63 8.56 -4.77
N ASN A 141 24.45 7.23 -4.68
CA ASN A 141 25.56 6.31 -4.37
C ASN A 141 26.57 6.20 -5.53
N MET A 142 26.14 6.29 -6.79
CA MET A 142 27.04 6.37 -7.94
C MET A 142 27.91 7.63 -7.88
N LEU A 143 27.31 8.78 -7.59
CA LEU A 143 28.03 10.04 -7.47
C LEU A 143 29.04 9.99 -6.31
N LEU A 144 28.63 9.48 -5.16
CA LEU A 144 29.53 9.27 -4.02
C LEU A 144 30.72 8.39 -4.39
N THR A 145 30.46 7.28 -5.08
CA THR A 145 31.51 6.36 -5.55
C THR A 145 32.46 7.04 -6.53
N ALA A 146 31.93 7.81 -7.48
CA ALA A 146 32.74 8.57 -8.44
C ALA A 146 33.65 9.60 -7.74
N VAL A 147 33.13 10.30 -6.73
CA VAL A 147 33.91 11.24 -5.92
C VAL A 147 35.03 10.51 -5.17
N ILE A 148 34.74 9.35 -4.56
CA ILE A 148 35.75 8.54 -3.86
C ILE A 148 36.85 8.08 -4.84
N CYS A 149 36.49 7.58 -6.03
CA CYS A 149 37.45 7.22 -7.07
C CYS A 149 38.37 8.41 -7.44
N LEU A 150 37.80 9.59 -7.65
CA LEU A 150 38.56 10.80 -7.99
C LEU A 150 39.51 11.23 -6.86
N LEU A 151 39.04 11.18 -5.61
CA LEU A 151 39.86 11.53 -4.45
C LEU A 151 41.02 10.55 -4.27
N LEU A 152 40.77 9.24 -4.37
CA LEU A 152 41.81 8.23 -4.28
C LEU A 152 42.83 8.34 -5.41
N GLY A 153 42.39 8.60 -6.64
CA GLY A 153 43.29 8.83 -7.78
C GLY A 153 44.23 10.02 -7.54
N ARG A 154 43.71 11.12 -6.97
CA ARG A 154 44.53 12.29 -6.60
C ARG A 154 45.51 11.99 -5.47
N VAL A 155 45.07 11.29 -4.42
CA VAL A 155 45.91 10.99 -3.26
C VAL A 155 47.02 9.99 -3.59
N CYS A 156 46.76 9.03 -4.48
CA CYS A 156 47.78 8.07 -4.94
C CYS A 156 48.72 8.65 -6.01
N GLY A 157 48.64 9.96 -6.33
CA GLY A 157 49.57 10.63 -7.24
C GLY A 157 49.39 10.28 -8.72
N LEU A 158 48.27 9.66 -9.10
CA LEU A 158 47.98 9.33 -10.49
C LEU A 158 47.52 10.58 -11.24
N SER A 159 48.14 10.85 -12.40
CA SER A 159 47.74 11.97 -13.23
C SER A 159 46.29 11.78 -13.68
N THR A 160 45.48 12.85 -13.64
CA THR A 160 44.04 12.80 -13.99
C THR A 160 43.82 12.22 -15.38
N GLN A 161 44.77 12.43 -16.30
CA GLN A 161 44.71 11.98 -17.69
C GLN A 161 44.94 10.47 -17.82
N GLU A 162 45.88 9.89 -17.07
CA GLU A 162 46.11 8.43 -17.06
C GLU A 162 44.97 7.67 -16.39
N ASN A 163 44.38 8.26 -15.34
CA ASN A 163 43.21 7.71 -14.63
C ASN A 163 41.98 7.54 -15.53
N LEU A 164 41.77 8.46 -16.46
CA LEU A 164 40.66 8.41 -17.42
C LEU A 164 40.97 7.49 -18.60
N ALA A 165 42.23 7.42 -19.03
CA ALA A 165 42.64 6.64 -20.20
C ALA A 165 42.61 5.12 -19.96
N ASN A 166 42.92 4.67 -18.74
CA ASN A 166 42.85 3.25 -18.39
C ASN A 166 42.18 3.05 -17.01
N PRO A 167 40.85 3.02 -16.95
CA PRO A 167 40.09 2.86 -15.71
C PRO A 167 40.31 1.52 -14.99
N MET A 168 41.05 0.58 -15.61
CA MET A 168 41.32 -0.75 -15.08
C MET A 168 42.78 -0.93 -14.59
N THR A 169 43.75 -0.14 -15.08
CA THR A 169 45.18 -0.38 -14.79
C THR A 169 45.62 0.09 -13.40
N TRP A 170 44.95 1.09 -12.82
CA TRP A 170 45.27 1.58 -11.47
C TRP A 170 45.06 0.56 -10.35
N MET A 171 44.36 -0.55 -10.61
CA MET A 171 44.14 -1.62 -9.63
C MET A 171 45.36 -2.51 -9.40
N GLN A 172 46.29 -2.58 -10.35
CA GLN A 172 47.46 -3.46 -10.24
C GLN A 172 48.54 -2.88 -9.34
N ASP A 173 48.57 -1.57 -9.13
CA ASP A 173 49.61 -0.93 -8.35
C ASP A 173 49.27 -0.93 -6.85
N SER A 174 49.64 -2.01 -6.16
CA SER A 174 49.42 -2.21 -4.71
C SER A 174 50.25 -1.27 -3.83
N SER A 175 50.98 -0.32 -4.42
CA SER A 175 51.91 0.59 -3.74
C SER A 175 51.21 1.69 -2.93
N CYS A 176 49.94 2.01 -3.21
CA CYS A 176 49.22 3.03 -2.46
C CYS A 176 48.69 2.51 -1.10
N ILE A 177 49.22 3.07 -0.01
CA ILE A 177 48.86 2.69 1.39
C ILE A 177 47.35 2.78 1.65
N TRP A 178 46.65 3.73 1.03
CA TRP A 178 45.21 3.91 1.21
C TRP A 178 44.39 2.76 0.62
N ILE A 179 44.76 2.28 -0.57
CA ILE A 179 44.09 1.13 -1.20
C ILE A 179 44.30 -0.13 -0.35
N ALA A 180 45.51 -0.33 0.18
CA ALA A 180 45.81 -1.45 1.07
C ALA A 180 44.95 -1.44 2.35
N ARG A 181 44.67 -0.25 2.92
CA ARG A 181 43.78 -0.11 4.09
C ARG A 181 42.31 -0.36 3.74
N LEU A 182 41.86 0.04 2.55
CA LEU A 182 40.49 -0.22 2.10
C LEU A 182 40.21 -1.71 1.88
N LYS A 183 41.21 -2.53 1.54
CA LYS A 183 41.06 -3.99 1.46
C LYS A 183 40.64 -4.65 2.77
N VAL A 184 40.87 -4.00 3.93
CA VAL A 184 40.36 -4.51 5.20
C VAL A 184 38.83 -4.34 5.30
N PHE A 185 38.30 -3.24 4.75
CA PHE A 185 36.86 -2.99 4.70
C PHE A 185 36.15 -3.98 3.78
N ASP A 186 36.82 -4.47 2.74
CA ASP A 186 36.24 -5.46 1.83
C ASP A 186 35.76 -6.73 2.56
N LYS A 187 36.60 -7.31 3.43
CA LYS A 187 36.21 -8.50 4.21
C LYS A 187 35.01 -8.23 5.13
N LEU A 188 35.01 -7.08 5.82
CA LEU A 188 33.91 -6.70 6.70
C LEU A 188 32.62 -6.48 5.92
N TRP A 189 32.72 -5.82 4.75
CA TRP A 189 31.60 -5.57 3.85
C TRP A 189 31.02 -6.87 3.31
N HIS A 190 31.83 -7.87 2.97
CA HIS A 190 31.37 -9.19 2.55
C HIS A 190 30.56 -9.92 3.64
N TYR A 191 31.01 -9.86 4.91
CA TYR A 191 30.22 -10.41 6.03
C TYR A 191 28.89 -9.66 6.20
N GLN A 192 28.93 -8.33 6.11
CA GLN A 192 27.73 -7.51 6.18
C GLN A 192 26.77 -7.81 5.03
N MET A 193 27.27 -8.01 3.80
CA MET A 193 26.47 -8.38 2.64
C MET A 193 25.62 -9.62 2.92
N GLN A 194 26.26 -10.71 3.37
CA GLN A 194 25.58 -11.97 3.66
C GLN A 194 24.49 -11.80 4.73
N LEU A 195 24.81 -11.07 5.80
CA LEU A 195 23.87 -10.78 6.88
C LEU A 195 22.68 -9.94 6.39
N THR A 196 22.95 -8.88 5.62
CA THR A 196 21.93 -8.02 5.02
C THR A 196 21.04 -8.80 4.05
N THR A 197 21.60 -9.62 3.16
CA THR A 197 20.82 -10.45 2.23
C THR A 197 19.86 -11.37 2.99
N PHE A 198 20.36 -12.05 4.02
CA PHE A 198 19.57 -13.00 4.82
C PHE A 198 18.40 -12.30 5.53
N ILE A 199 18.70 -11.23 6.28
CA ILE A 199 17.70 -10.50 7.06
C ILE A 199 16.67 -9.81 6.14
N LEU A 200 17.13 -9.17 5.06
CA LEU A 200 16.25 -8.49 4.10
C LEU A 200 15.30 -9.47 3.40
N THR A 201 15.79 -10.65 3.02
CA THR A 201 14.95 -11.68 2.39
C THR A 201 13.88 -12.20 3.36
N PHE A 202 14.25 -12.42 4.63
CA PHE A 202 13.28 -12.82 5.66
C PHE A 202 12.25 -11.71 5.89
N PHE A 203 12.69 -10.46 6.00
CA PHE A 203 11.81 -9.30 6.16
C PHE A 203 10.81 -9.16 5.00
N LEU A 204 11.29 -9.25 3.76
CA LEU A 204 10.44 -9.23 2.57
C LEU A 204 9.41 -10.37 2.56
N THR A 205 9.80 -11.57 2.98
CA THR A 205 8.89 -12.73 3.03
C THR A 205 7.76 -12.53 4.04
N GLN A 206 8.08 -11.99 5.22
CA GLN A 206 7.08 -11.68 6.24
C GLN A 206 6.14 -10.56 5.79
N ALA A 207 6.69 -9.49 5.19
CA ALA A 207 5.89 -8.40 4.63
C ALA A 207 4.94 -8.91 3.54
N TYR A 208 5.43 -9.74 2.61
CA TYR A 208 4.60 -10.35 1.57
C TYR A 208 3.48 -11.23 2.14
N THR A 209 3.75 -11.95 3.23
CA THR A 209 2.73 -12.78 3.90
C THR A 209 1.61 -11.92 4.46
N LEU A 210 1.95 -10.82 5.16
CA LEU A 210 0.97 -9.85 5.66
C LEU A 210 0.13 -9.26 4.52
N TRP A 211 0.78 -8.83 3.43
CA TRP A 211 0.10 -8.32 2.24
C TRP A 211 -0.88 -9.37 1.66
N ARG A 212 -0.45 -10.63 1.53
CA ARG A 212 -1.30 -11.70 0.99
C ARG A 212 -2.48 -12.00 1.92
N ASP A 213 -2.28 -11.97 3.23
CA ASP A 213 -3.32 -12.24 4.22
C ASP A 213 -4.37 -11.11 4.23
N MET A 214 -3.94 -9.85 4.05
CA MET A 214 -4.85 -8.73 3.81
C MET A 214 -5.70 -8.96 2.55
N TYR A 215 -5.05 -9.31 1.42
CA TYR A 215 -5.76 -9.59 0.17
C TYR A 215 -6.78 -10.71 0.34
N ALA A 216 -6.37 -11.83 0.95
CA ALA A 216 -7.23 -12.97 1.19
C ALA A 216 -8.42 -12.61 2.09
N THR A 217 -8.20 -11.78 3.10
CA THR A 217 -9.25 -11.30 4.02
C THR A 217 -10.24 -10.40 3.29
N GLY A 218 -9.77 -9.46 2.47
CA GLY A 218 -10.62 -8.67 1.59
C GLY A 218 -11.50 -9.53 0.69
N ARG A 219 -10.93 -10.58 0.05
CA ARG A 219 -11.69 -11.52 -0.80
C ARG A 219 -12.72 -12.32 0.01
N LYS A 220 -12.39 -12.73 1.23
CA LYS A 220 -13.31 -13.44 2.12
C LYS A 220 -14.52 -12.56 2.45
N ILE A 221 -14.33 -11.27 2.76
CA ILE A 221 -15.43 -10.34 3.03
C ILE A 221 -16.42 -10.28 1.85
N GLN A 222 -15.91 -10.15 0.61
CA GLN A 222 -16.76 -10.16 -0.58
C GLN A 222 -17.55 -11.46 -0.71
N GLY A 223 -16.89 -12.61 -0.47
CA GLY A 223 -17.54 -13.92 -0.44
C GLY A 223 -18.64 -14.00 0.63
N ARG A 224 -18.39 -13.48 1.84
CA ARG A 224 -19.38 -13.49 2.93
C ARG A 224 -20.56 -12.54 2.69
N ILE A 225 -20.33 -11.39 2.07
CA ILE A 225 -21.42 -10.50 1.60
C ILE A 225 -22.28 -11.25 0.58
N SER A 226 -21.64 -11.98 -0.33
CA SER A 226 -22.32 -12.82 -1.31
C SER A 226 -23.12 -13.95 -0.66
N ASP A 227 -22.58 -14.60 0.39
CA ASP A 227 -23.27 -15.64 1.17
C ASP A 227 -24.56 -15.12 1.80
N VAL A 228 -24.54 -13.90 2.37
CA VAL A 228 -25.75 -13.27 2.93
C VAL A 228 -26.76 -12.97 1.82
N GLY A 229 -26.30 -12.41 0.70
CA GLY A 229 -27.15 -12.07 -0.44
C GLY A 229 -27.86 -13.27 -1.04
N ILE A 230 -27.16 -14.38 -1.26
CA ILE A 230 -27.76 -15.61 -1.80
C ILE A 230 -28.75 -16.25 -0.83
N LEU A 231 -28.45 -16.26 0.48
CA LEU A 231 -29.36 -16.81 1.49
C LEU A 231 -30.69 -16.07 1.48
N LEU A 232 -30.67 -14.74 1.50
CA LEU A 232 -31.89 -13.94 1.48
C LEU A 232 -32.64 -14.08 0.15
N ALA A 233 -31.93 -14.00 -0.98
CA ALA A 233 -32.55 -14.08 -2.31
C ALA A 233 -33.21 -15.45 -2.60
N THR A 234 -32.75 -16.52 -1.96
CA THR A 234 -33.32 -17.88 -2.12
C THR A 234 -34.50 -18.15 -1.19
N HIS A 235 -34.67 -17.37 -0.12
CA HIS A 235 -35.69 -17.60 0.90
C HIS A 235 -36.81 -16.56 0.94
N VAL A 236 -36.79 -15.58 0.03
CA VAL A 236 -37.92 -14.67 -0.14
C VAL A 236 -39.13 -15.37 -0.77
N VAL A 237 -40.32 -14.93 -0.36
CA VAL A 237 -41.59 -15.46 -0.85
C VAL A 237 -41.82 -15.03 -2.30
N ARG A 238 -42.40 -15.97 -3.06
CA ARG A 238 -42.78 -15.80 -4.47
C ARG A 238 -44.29 -15.86 -4.63
N ASP A 239 -44.76 -15.23 -5.70
CA ASP A 239 -46.14 -15.32 -6.12
C ASP A 239 -46.46 -16.67 -6.79
N LYS A 240 -47.70 -16.83 -7.24
CA LYS A 240 -48.17 -18.04 -7.94
C LYS A 240 -47.50 -18.26 -9.31
N HIS A 241 -46.88 -17.23 -9.87
CA HIS A 241 -46.17 -17.24 -11.14
C HIS A 241 -44.64 -17.38 -10.94
N ASN A 242 -44.20 -17.73 -9.73
CA ASN A 242 -42.80 -17.86 -9.34
C ASN A 242 -41.99 -16.57 -9.44
N GLN A 243 -42.65 -15.43 -9.57
CA GLN A 243 -42.04 -14.12 -9.53
C GLN A 243 -41.85 -13.67 -8.09
N LEU A 244 -40.84 -12.85 -7.85
CA LEU A 244 -40.65 -12.20 -6.56
C LEU A 244 -41.82 -11.24 -6.31
N SER A 245 -42.42 -11.26 -5.13
CA SER A 245 -43.40 -10.25 -4.77
C SER A 245 -42.74 -8.86 -4.77
N PRO A 246 -43.48 -7.77 -5.01
CA PRO A 246 -42.93 -6.41 -4.95
C PRO A 246 -42.25 -6.13 -3.61
N GLU A 247 -42.86 -6.57 -2.50
CA GLU A 247 -42.33 -6.41 -1.14
C GLU A 247 -41.02 -7.18 -0.92
N ALA A 248 -40.91 -8.40 -1.48
CA ALA A 248 -39.67 -9.18 -1.46
C ALA A 248 -38.57 -8.50 -2.28
N LEU A 249 -38.93 -7.96 -3.44
CA LEU A 249 -38.00 -7.24 -4.29
C LEU A 249 -37.45 -6.00 -3.58
N ASP A 250 -38.32 -5.21 -2.94
CA ASP A 250 -37.94 -4.04 -2.14
C ASP A 250 -37.05 -4.42 -0.96
N PHE A 251 -37.40 -5.49 -0.22
CA PHE A 251 -36.58 -6.01 0.87
C PHE A 251 -35.17 -6.40 0.42
N LEU A 252 -35.05 -7.09 -0.73
CA LEU A 252 -33.75 -7.48 -1.27
C LEU A 252 -32.94 -6.28 -1.76
N HIS A 253 -33.59 -5.30 -2.39
CA HIS A 253 -32.92 -4.06 -2.81
C HIS A 253 -32.38 -3.27 -1.62
N ASP A 254 -33.17 -3.14 -0.57
CA ASP A 254 -32.78 -2.48 0.68
C ASP A 254 -31.65 -3.22 1.39
N THR A 255 -31.74 -4.54 1.48
CA THR A 255 -30.67 -5.34 2.11
C THR A 255 -29.38 -5.29 1.29
N ALA A 256 -29.47 -5.37 -0.04
CA ALA A 256 -28.33 -5.19 -0.91
C ALA A 256 -27.71 -3.80 -0.74
N ARG A 257 -28.51 -2.73 -0.63
CA ARG A 257 -28.02 -1.38 -0.31
C ARG A 257 -27.25 -1.35 1.01
N ASN A 258 -27.82 -1.91 2.07
CA ASN A 258 -27.17 -1.95 3.38
C ASN A 258 -25.88 -2.76 3.38
N LEU A 259 -25.82 -3.89 2.66
CA LEU A 259 -24.57 -4.66 2.49
C LEU A 259 -23.48 -3.85 1.78
N ARG A 260 -23.85 -3.07 0.74
CA ARG A 260 -22.90 -2.18 0.05
C ARG A 260 -22.42 -1.06 0.96
N LEU A 261 -23.34 -0.40 1.67
CA LEU A 261 -22.99 0.66 2.61
C LEU A 261 -22.09 0.14 3.73
N TYR A 262 -22.42 -1.02 4.30
CA TYR A 262 -21.57 -1.70 5.28
C TYR A 262 -20.15 -1.89 4.75
N HIS A 263 -20.01 -2.46 3.56
CA HIS A 263 -18.71 -2.72 2.96
C HIS A 263 -17.88 -1.45 2.71
N VAL A 264 -18.53 -0.39 2.20
CA VAL A 264 -17.90 0.93 2.02
C VAL A 264 -17.39 1.47 3.36
N LEU A 265 -18.23 1.43 4.40
CA LEU A 265 -17.86 1.99 5.71
C LEU A 265 -16.81 1.14 6.45
N VAL A 266 -16.76 -0.18 6.22
CA VAL A 266 -15.67 -1.04 6.72
C VAL A 266 -14.35 -0.56 6.14
N TRP A 267 -14.24 -0.41 4.82
CA TRP A 267 -12.98 0.07 4.21
C TRP A 267 -12.65 1.52 4.61
N ALA A 268 -13.66 2.39 4.73
CA ALA A 268 -13.48 3.74 5.22
C ALA A 268 -12.97 3.82 6.67
N SER A 269 -13.26 2.81 7.50
CA SER A 269 -12.76 2.74 8.88
C SER A 269 -11.30 2.31 9.01
N VAL A 270 -10.75 1.63 8.00
CA VAL A 270 -9.40 1.03 8.06
C VAL A 270 -8.42 1.60 7.04
N SER A 271 -8.90 2.29 6.00
CA SER A 271 -8.07 2.92 4.96
C SER A 271 -8.16 4.44 5.01
N ARG A 272 -7.00 5.10 4.98
CA ARG A 272 -6.87 6.56 4.90
C ARG A 272 -7.56 7.14 3.67
N GLN A 273 -7.43 6.48 2.51
CA GLN A 273 -8.04 6.93 1.25
C GLN A 273 -9.55 7.10 1.36
N PHE A 274 -10.24 6.17 2.01
CA PHE A 274 -11.70 6.17 2.14
C PHE A 274 -12.20 6.81 3.41
N LYS A 275 -11.32 7.19 4.34
CA LYS A 275 -11.67 7.79 5.64
C LYS A 275 -12.52 9.05 5.50
N VAL A 276 -12.36 9.79 4.40
CA VAL A 276 -13.19 10.97 4.09
C VAL A 276 -14.69 10.65 3.99
N LEU A 277 -15.04 9.40 3.63
CA LEU A 277 -16.44 8.97 3.57
C LEU A 277 -17.10 8.88 4.94
N LEU A 278 -16.33 8.82 6.03
CA LEU A 278 -16.85 8.82 7.40
C LEU A 278 -17.20 10.23 7.90
N THR A 279 -16.75 11.29 7.23
CA THR A 279 -17.03 12.66 7.65
C THR A 279 -18.47 13.06 7.33
N ASN A 280 -18.96 14.15 7.92
CA ASN A 280 -20.34 14.59 7.66
C ASN A 280 -20.53 15.01 6.20
N ARG A 281 -19.53 15.67 5.60
CA ARG A 281 -19.53 15.98 4.16
C ARG A 281 -19.50 14.71 3.31
N GLY A 282 -18.62 13.76 3.61
CA GLY A 282 -18.54 12.48 2.90
C GLY A 282 -19.86 11.70 2.92
N MET A 283 -20.47 11.57 4.10
CA MET A 283 -21.76 10.89 4.26
C MET A 283 -22.92 11.63 3.56
N THR A 284 -22.91 12.96 3.56
CA THR A 284 -23.90 13.77 2.83
C THR A 284 -23.72 13.63 1.32
N ALA A 285 -22.48 13.57 0.84
CA ALA A 285 -22.19 13.32 -0.57
C ALA A 285 -22.61 11.90 -1.00
N LEU A 286 -22.43 10.89 -0.14
CA LEU A 286 -22.97 9.54 -0.37
C LEU A 286 -24.50 9.54 -0.49
N LEU A 287 -25.20 10.34 0.33
CA LEU A 287 -26.64 10.55 0.22
C LEU A 287 -27.01 11.23 -1.11
N GLN A 288 -26.31 12.30 -1.48
CA GLN A 288 -26.57 13.06 -2.71
C GLN A 288 -26.33 12.25 -3.98
N ARG A 289 -25.31 11.38 -4.01
CA ARG A 289 -25.06 10.47 -5.15
C ARG A 289 -26.21 9.48 -5.34
N GLY A 290 -26.94 9.17 -4.27
CA GLY A 290 -28.03 8.21 -4.24
C GLY A 290 -27.53 6.76 -4.27
N GLY A 291 -28.41 5.84 -3.85
CA GLY A 291 -28.17 4.39 -3.96
C GLY A 291 -27.29 3.75 -2.88
N PHE A 292 -26.63 4.53 -2.02
CA PHE A 292 -25.85 4.04 -0.88
C PHE A 292 -26.58 4.15 0.46
N ILE A 293 -27.11 5.34 0.77
CA ILE A 293 -27.75 5.63 2.06
C ILE A 293 -29.00 6.49 1.84
N THR A 294 -30.04 6.27 2.64
CA THR A 294 -31.25 7.10 2.64
C THR A 294 -31.14 8.25 3.68
N PRO A 295 -31.93 9.33 3.56
CA PRO A 295 -31.90 10.42 4.55
C PRO A 295 -32.17 9.94 5.98
N LYS A 296 -33.11 8.99 6.13
CA LYS A 296 -33.45 8.40 7.43
C LYS A 296 -32.31 7.57 8.01
N GLU A 297 -31.66 6.75 7.19
CA GLU A 297 -30.49 5.96 7.61
C GLU A 297 -29.32 6.86 8.02
N LEU A 298 -29.07 7.94 7.26
CA LEU A 298 -28.03 8.92 7.61
C LEU A 298 -28.30 9.58 8.96
N GLU A 299 -29.54 10.03 9.17
CA GLU A 299 -29.95 10.65 10.43
C GLU A 299 -29.82 9.66 11.60
N THR A 300 -30.22 8.40 11.40
CA THR A 300 -30.05 7.36 12.42
C THR A 300 -28.57 7.13 12.75
N LEU A 301 -27.67 7.08 11.76
CA LEU A 301 -26.23 6.97 12.02
C LEU A 301 -25.66 8.16 12.79
N ARG A 302 -26.19 9.37 12.55
CA ARG A 302 -25.78 10.58 13.27
C ARG A 302 -26.21 10.57 14.73
N GLN A 303 -27.38 10.01 15.01
CA GLN A 303 -27.93 9.88 16.36
C GLN A 303 -27.18 8.86 17.24
N LEU A 304 -26.37 7.98 16.63
CA LEU A 304 -25.50 7.06 17.36
C LEU A 304 -24.26 7.80 17.89
N THR A 305 -24.44 8.56 18.96
CA THR A 305 -23.36 9.30 19.64
C THR A 305 -22.46 8.40 20.47
N ASP A 306 -23.00 7.30 20.98
CA ASP A 306 -22.26 6.37 21.86
C ASP A 306 -21.30 5.45 21.07
N LEU A 307 -21.43 5.41 19.74
CA LEU A 307 -20.57 4.63 18.86
C LEU A 307 -19.57 5.54 18.13
N PRO A 308 -18.27 5.20 18.16
CA PRO A 308 -17.28 5.95 17.39
C PRO A 308 -17.61 5.84 15.90
N VAL A 309 -17.34 6.91 15.15
CA VAL A 309 -17.68 7.01 13.73
C VAL A 309 -17.09 5.86 12.91
N THR A 310 -15.88 5.42 13.26
CA THR A 310 -15.19 4.28 12.64
C THR A 310 -15.87 2.94 12.88
N ALA A 311 -16.70 2.79 13.92
CA ALA A 311 -17.42 1.55 14.24
C ALA A 311 -18.88 1.53 13.77
N ARG A 312 -19.38 2.64 13.19
CA ARG A 312 -20.78 2.77 12.76
C ARG A 312 -21.21 1.78 11.67
N HIS A 313 -20.25 1.19 10.95
CA HIS A 313 -20.54 0.10 10.03
C HIS A 313 -21.21 -1.11 10.73
N ASN A 314 -20.93 -1.35 12.02
CA ASN A 314 -21.57 -2.45 12.77
C ASN A 314 -23.08 -2.28 12.91
N ALA A 315 -23.56 -1.04 13.09
CA ALA A 315 -24.99 -0.75 13.18
C ALA A 315 -25.73 -1.16 11.88
N ILE A 316 -25.08 -1.00 10.72
CA ILE A 316 -25.68 -1.39 9.43
C ILE A 316 -25.89 -2.91 9.34
N VAL A 317 -24.95 -3.70 9.88
CA VAL A 317 -25.10 -5.15 9.94
C VAL A 317 -26.26 -5.55 10.84
N GLU A 318 -26.40 -4.87 11.99
CA GLU A 318 -27.54 -5.07 12.89
C GLU A 318 -28.86 -4.72 12.21
N TRP A 319 -28.90 -3.64 11.41
CA TRP A 319 -30.09 -3.30 10.62
C TRP A 319 -30.47 -4.37 9.62
N ILE A 320 -29.50 -5.05 9.00
CA ILE A 320 -29.77 -6.17 8.08
C ILE A 320 -30.43 -7.33 8.83
N VAL A 321 -29.92 -7.67 10.01
CA VAL A 321 -30.51 -8.72 10.87
C VAL A 321 -31.92 -8.35 11.30
N ILE A 322 -32.11 -7.15 11.85
CA ILE A 322 -33.42 -6.66 12.34
C ILE A 322 -34.44 -6.62 11.20
N ARG A 323 -34.05 -6.13 10.02
CA ARG A 323 -34.93 -6.11 8.83
C ARG A 323 -35.27 -7.51 8.35
N SER A 324 -34.36 -8.48 8.45
CA SER A 324 -34.63 -9.87 8.08
C SER A 324 -35.62 -10.52 9.05
N LEU A 325 -35.52 -10.20 10.35
CA LEU A 325 -36.48 -10.61 11.38
C LEU A 325 -37.88 -10.05 11.08
N ASP A 326 -37.98 -8.75 10.86
CA ASP A 326 -39.23 -8.07 10.50
C ASP A 326 -39.82 -8.61 9.18
N ALA A 327 -38.99 -8.84 8.16
CA ALA A 327 -39.44 -9.42 6.90
C ALA A 327 -40.02 -10.84 7.07
N THR A 328 -39.54 -11.61 8.04
CA THR A 328 -40.12 -12.93 8.32
C THR A 328 -41.44 -12.81 9.07
N GLN A 329 -41.55 -11.89 10.02
CA GLN A 329 -42.82 -11.60 10.71
C GLN A 329 -43.91 -11.14 9.73
N ARG A 330 -43.53 -10.37 8.70
CA ARG A 330 -44.42 -9.94 7.61
C ARG A 330 -44.69 -11.02 6.56
N GLY A 331 -44.06 -12.19 6.66
CA GLY A 331 -44.19 -13.27 5.68
C GLY A 331 -43.56 -12.95 4.30
N ILE A 332 -42.61 -12.00 4.25
CA ILE A 332 -41.82 -11.69 3.05
C ILE A 332 -40.67 -12.70 2.90
N LEU A 333 -40.08 -13.11 4.03
CA LEU A 333 -39.13 -14.23 4.11
C LEU A 333 -39.83 -15.47 4.64
N LEU A 334 -39.40 -16.64 4.18
CA LEU A 334 -39.89 -17.92 4.68
C LEU A 334 -39.52 -18.10 6.16
N ASP A 335 -40.54 -18.26 7.01
CA ASP A 335 -40.36 -18.51 8.44
C ASP A 335 -39.80 -19.91 8.70
N ARG A 336 -38.47 -19.99 8.80
CA ARG A 336 -37.70 -21.19 9.12
C ARG A 336 -36.65 -20.84 10.15
N GLN A 337 -36.69 -21.51 11.30
CA GLN A 337 -35.73 -21.30 12.37
C GLN A 337 -34.29 -21.55 11.90
N GLU A 338 -34.10 -22.51 11.00
CA GLU A 338 -32.81 -22.88 10.44
C GLU A 338 -32.22 -21.77 9.56
N LEU A 339 -33.08 -21.04 8.82
CA LEU A 339 -32.65 -19.91 7.99
C LEU A 339 -32.05 -18.81 8.86
N PHE A 340 -32.70 -18.46 9.95
CA PHE A 340 -32.20 -17.41 10.85
C PHE A 340 -30.91 -17.79 11.53
N ALA A 341 -30.80 -19.03 12.03
CA ALA A 341 -29.56 -19.53 12.61
C ALA A 341 -28.40 -19.44 11.60
N LEU A 342 -28.65 -19.85 10.35
CA LEU A 342 -27.65 -19.78 9.28
C LEU A 342 -27.31 -18.34 8.86
N LEU A 343 -28.31 -17.46 8.80
CA LEU A 343 -28.11 -16.04 8.48
C LEU A 343 -27.26 -15.35 9.56
N LEU A 344 -27.56 -15.59 10.83
CA LEU A 344 -26.78 -15.07 11.96
C LEU A 344 -25.35 -15.60 11.96
N ASP A 345 -25.16 -16.89 11.66
CA ASP A 345 -23.83 -17.48 11.47
C ASP A 345 -23.04 -16.74 10.37
N LYS A 346 -23.62 -16.57 9.17
CA LYS A 346 -22.93 -15.90 8.06
C LYS A 346 -22.65 -14.43 8.34
N ILE A 347 -23.57 -13.73 9.00
CA ILE A 347 -23.37 -12.35 9.42
C ILE A 347 -22.28 -12.24 10.50
N GLY A 348 -22.25 -13.16 11.47
CA GLY A 348 -21.21 -13.24 12.49
C GLY A 348 -19.83 -13.47 11.87
N VAL A 349 -19.73 -14.40 10.92
CA VAL A 349 -18.49 -14.66 10.16
C VAL A 349 -18.09 -13.46 9.31
N LEU A 350 -19.04 -12.77 8.64
CA LEU A 350 -18.78 -11.54 7.89
C LEU A 350 -18.17 -10.46 8.79
N LYS A 351 -18.82 -10.18 9.93
CA LYS A 351 -18.35 -9.21 10.91
C LYS A 351 -16.97 -9.59 11.45
N GLY A 352 -16.77 -10.83 11.86
CA GLY A 352 -15.49 -11.31 12.39
C GLY A 352 -14.36 -11.21 11.36
N THR A 353 -14.65 -11.49 10.09
CA THR A 353 -13.67 -11.34 8.99
C THR A 353 -13.31 -9.87 8.75
N ALA A 354 -14.30 -8.97 8.80
CA ALA A 354 -14.06 -7.53 8.67
C ALA A 354 -13.26 -6.96 9.84
N ALA A 355 -13.58 -7.37 11.08
CA ALA A 355 -12.83 -6.98 12.27
C ALA A 355 -11.36 -7.44 12.21
N GLY A 356 -11.11 -8.64 11.66
CA GLY A 356 -9.76 -9.16 11.47
C GLY A 356 -8.86 -8.32 10.55
N ILE A 357 -9.41 -7.40 9.74
CA ILE A 357 -8.58 -6.43 9.00
C ILE A 357 -7.82 -5.54 9.98
N GLY A 358 -8.49 -5.04 11.03
CA GLY A 358 -7.86 -4.24 12.07
C GLY A 358 -6.73 -5.01 12.73
N ASP A 359 -6.97 -6.27 13.09
CA ASP A 359 -5.95 -7.13 13.71
C ASP A 359 -4.72 -7.35 12.79
N ILE A 360 -4.92 -7.50 11.48
CA ILE A 360 -3.81 -7.62 10.50
C ILE A 360 -3.03 -6.31 10.40
N VAL A 361 -3.72 -5.16 10.41
CA VAL A 361 -3.11 -3.83 10.36
C VAL A 361 -2.34 -3.51 11.63
N ASP A 362 -2.87 -3.87 12.79
CA ASP A 362 -2.23 -3.63 14.08
C ASP A 362 -1.11 -4.65 14.34
N GLY A 363 -1.24 -5.87 13.79
CA GLY A 363 -0.24 -6.94 13.81
C GLY A 363 0.93 -6.75 12.83
N ARG A 364 1.17 -5.53 12.34
CA ARG A 364 2.32 -5.20 11.50
C ARG A 364 3.63 -5.49 12.21
N MET A 365 4.69 -5.68 11.41
CA MET A 365 6.03 -5.89 11.96
C MET A 365 6.42 -4.74 12.90
N PRO A 366 7.02 -5.03 14.08
CA PRO A 366 7.41 -4.00 15.03
C PRO A 366 8.35 -2.97 14.41
N LEU A 367 8.16 -1.69 14.76
CA LEU A 367 8.98 -0.58 14.27
C LEU A 367 10.48 -0.83 14.49
N ALA A 368 10.87 -1.39 15.63
CA ALA A 368 12.26 -1.69 15.94
C ALA A 368 12.89 -2.66 14.92
N TYR A 369 12.13 -3.63 14.43
CA TYR A 369 12.62 -4.58 13.42
C TYR A 369 12.74 -3.90 12.06
N ALA A 370 11.72 -3.17 11.62
CA ALA A 370 11.78 -2.40 10.37
C ALA A 370 12.95 -1.40 10.36
N HIS A 371 13.17 -0.69 11.47
CA HIS A 371 14.29 0.22 11.66
C HIS A 371 15.64 -0.51 11.61
N PHE A 372 15.76 -1.67 12.27
CA PHE A 372 16.98 -2.46 12.22
C PHE A 372 17.34 -2.89 10.78
N VAL A 373 16.35 -3.37 10.01
CA VAL A 373 16.58 -3.75 8.60
C VAL A 373 16.97 -2.53 7.76
N GLN A 374 16.33 -1.38 7.97
CA GLN A 374 16.68 -0.11 7.30
C GLN A 374 18.15 0.26 7.57
N VAL A 375 18.54 0.34 8.83
CA VAL A 375 19.92 0.69 9.22
C VAL A 375 20.92 -0.32 8.64
N LEU A 376 20.57 -1.62 8.65
CA LEU A 376 21.43 -2.66 8.11
C LEU A 376 21.69 -2.48 6.60
N VAL A 377 20.65 -2.19 5.82
CA VAL A 377 20.75 -1.92 4.38
C VAL A 377 21.48 -0.61 4.12
N ASP A 378 21.17 0.45 4.86
CA ASP A 378 21.82 1.76 4.72
C ASP A 378 23.31 1.67 5.02
N CYS A 379 23.72 1.04 6.11
CA CYS A 379 25.12 0.83 6.43
C CYS A 379 25.83 -0.02 5.36
N PHE A 380 25.15 -1.02 4.81
CA PHE A 380 25.71 -1.89 3.78
C PHE A 380 25.97 -1.14 2.47
N LEU A 381 24.98 -0.34 2.02
CA LEU A 381 25.09 0.46 0.81
C LEU A 381 26.04 1.63 0.98
N PHE A 382 26.09 2.24 2.17
CA PHE A 382 27.04 3.31 2.49
C PHE A 382 28.50 2.82 2.48
N ALA A 383 28.76 1.59 2.93
CA ALA A 383 30.10 1.00 2.92
C ALA A 383 30.53 0.47 1.53
N ALA A 384 29.57 0.22 0.62
CA ALA A 384 29.84 -0.38 -0.68
C ALA A 384 30.85 0.38 -1.56
N PRO A 385 30.81 1.74 -1.67
CA PRO A 385 31.84 2.49 -2.40
C PRO A 385 33.25 2.25 -1.86
N LEU A 386 33.42 2.19 -0.54
CA LEU A 386 34.74 2.04 0.07
C LEU A 386 35.32 0.65 -0.15
N ALA A 387 34.48 -0.39 -0.05
CA ALA A 387 34.87 -1.77 -0.30
C ALA A 387 35.20 -1.99 -1.79
N LEU A 388 34.25 -1.67 -2.67
CA LEU A 388 34.32 -2.02 -4.10
C LEU A 388 35.33 -1.19 -4.88
N VAL A 389 35.62 0.05 -4.49
CA VAL A 389 36.62 0.87 -5.20
C VAL A 389 38.01 0.24 -5.11
N SER A 390 38.34 -0.42 -3.99
CA SER A 390 39.64 -1.05 -3.79
C SER A 390 39.86 -2.28 -4.69
N GLU A 391 38.79 -2.93 -5.14
CA GLU A 391 38.82 -4.14 -5.95
C GLU A 391 38.50 -3.91 -7.43
N LEU A 392 37.58 -3.00 -7.73
CA LEU A 392 36.99 -2.80 -9.06
C LEU A 392 37.30 -1.44 -9.68
N GLY A 393 37.91 -0.54 -8.90
CA GLY A 393 38.24 0.80 -9.37
C GLY A 393 37.02 1.53 -9.91
N TRP A 394 37.05 2.03 -11.15
CA TRP A 394 35.94 2.79 -11.75
C TRP A 394 34.70 1.94 -12.02
N LEU A 395 34.86 0.63 -12.20
CA LEU A 395 33.72 -0.29 -12.37
C LEU A 395 32.87 -0.38 -11.10
N SER A 396 33.43 -0.02 -9.94
CA SER A 396 32.67 0.07 -8.68
C SER A 396 31.47 1.00 -8.79
N ILE A 397 31.51 2.06 -9.61
CA ILE A 397 30.37 2.98 -9.79
C ILE A 397 29.16 2.23 -10.33
N ILE A 398 29.38 1.39 -11.35
CA ILE A 398 28.31 0.59 -11.97
C ILE A 398 27.85 -0.50 -11.01
N CYS A 399 28.78 -1.17 -10.33
CA CYS A 399 28.46 -2.21 -9.36
C CYS A 399 27.65 -1.66 -8.16
N VAL A 400 28.05 -0.53 -7.59
CA VAL A 400 27.32 0.16 -6.53
C VAL A 400 25.93 0.59 -7.01
N ALA A 401 25.79 1.01 -8.27
CA ALA A 401 24.49 1.32 -8.85
C ALA A 401 23.56 0.10 -8.82
N PHE A 402 24.01 -1.05 -9.33
CA PHE A 402 23.23 -2.28 -9.31
C PHE A 402 22.92 -2.75 -7.89
N MET A 403 23.90 -2.73 -6.98
CA MET A 403 23.69 -3.13 -5.58
C MET A 403 22.66 -2.24 -4.89
N THR A 404 22.76 -0.91 -5.08
CA THR A 404 21.77 0.04 -4.55
C THR A 404 20.39 -0.24 -5.12
N LEU A 405 20.28 -0.42 -6.43
CA LEU A 405 19.02 -0.72 -7.09
C LEU A 405 18.33 -1.96 -6.51
N PHE A 406 19.07 -3.05 -6.29
CA PHE A 406 18.49 -4.30 -5.79
C PHE A 406 18.20 -4.29 -4.30
N TYR A 407 19.16 -3.90 -3.45
CA TYR A 407 18.95 -3.94 -1.99
C TYR A 407 17.92 -2.90 -1.53
N GLU A 408 18.01 -1.69 -2.07
CA GLU A 408 17.04 -0.65 -1.75
C GLU A 408 15.68 -0.96 -2.39
N GLY A 409 15.66 -1.47 -3.62
CA GLY A 409 14.43 -1.88 -4.29
C GLY A 409 13.70 -3.00 -3.55
N LEU A 410 14.42 -3.98 -3.00
CA LEU A 410 13.83 -5.04 -2.18
C LEU A 410 13.32 -4.51 -0.84
N LEU A 411 14.03 -3.57 -0.23
CA LEU A 411 13.61 -2.93 1.02
C LEU A 411 12.35 -2.07 0.83
N ASP A 412 12.31 -1.25 -0.22
CA ASP A 412 11.14 -0.45 -0.58
C ASP A 412 9.94 -1.35 -0.93
N LEU A 413 10.17 -2.46 -1.66
CA LEU A 413 9.13 -3.46 -1.93
C LEU A 413 8.56 -4.07 -0.63
N ALA A 414 9.43 -4.40 0.33
CA ALA A 414 8.98 -4.91 1.63
C ALA A 414 8.14 -3.88 2.39
N LYS A 415 8.53 -2.59 2.36
CA LYS A 415 7.74 -1.50 2.97
C LYS A 415 6.37 -1.34 2.32
N ILE A 416 6.28 -1.41 0.99
CA ILE A 416 5.00 -1.39 0.26
C ILE A 416 4.11 -2.56 0.72
N PHE A 417 4.67 -3.76 0.88
CA PHE A 417 3.91 -4.91 1.38
C PHE A 417 3.48 -4.79 2.85
N LEU A 418 4.19 -4.02 3.67
CA LEU A 418 3.79 -3.76 5.05
C LEU A 418 2.58 -2.82 5.17
N ASP A 419 2.24 -2.09 4.11
CA ASP A 419 1.10 -1.18 4.09
C ASP A 419 0.19 -1.38 2.87
N PRO A 420 -0.52 -2.52 2.79
CA PRO A 420 -1.38 -2.84 1.65
C PRO A 420 -2.55 -1.86 1.41
N LEU A 421 -2.87 -1.02 2.40
CA LEU A 421 -4.00 -0.08 2.38
C LEU A 421 -3.58 1.39 2.15
N ASN A 422 -2.29 1.65 1.98
CA ASN A 422 -1.71 2.98 1.84
C ASN A 422 -2.16 3.96 2.95
N ASN A 423 -2.00 3.50 4.20
CA ASN A 423 -2.28 4.30 5.38
C ASN A 423 -1.10 5.19 5.77
N GLU A 424 0.11 4.81 5.38
CA GLU A 424 1.38 5.40 5.74
C GLU A 424 2.09 5.91 4.48
N ASP A 425 2.78 7.05 4.58
CA ASP A 425 3.47 7.69 3.46
C ASP A 425 4.83 7.01 3.17
N TYR A 426 4.86 5.68 2.99
CA TYR A 426 6.12 4.93 2.81
C TYR A 426 6.77 5.17 1.45
N CYS A 427 6.00 5.12 0.36
CA CYS A 427 6.50 5.24 -1.01
C CYS A 427 5.42 5.87 -1.91
N GLU A 428 5.77 6.97 -2.58
CA GLU A 428 4.88 7.55 -3.60
C GLU A 428 4.72 6.58 -4.79
N GLY A 429 3.47 6.22 -5.10
CA GLY A 429 3.16 5.36 -6.23
C GLY A 429 3.41 3.86 -5.99
N GLY A 430 3.29 3.42 -4.73
CA GLY A 430 3.32 2.00 -4.35
C GLY A 430 2.26 1.16 -5.06
N ILE A 431 2.48 -0.17 -5.07
CA ILE A 431 1.48 -1.14 -5.56
C ILE A 431 0.46 -1.36 -4.44
N ASP A 432 -0.49 -0.44 -4.35
CA ASP A 432 -1.56 -0.55 -3.37
C ASP A 432 -2.68 -1.44 -3.90
N MET A 433 -3.43 -2.07 -2.99
CA MET A 433 -4.64 -2.78 -3.39
C MET A 433 -5.72 -1.76 -3.76
N ASP A 434 -6.29 -1.87 -4.96
CA ASP A 434 -7.43 -1.02 -5.35
C ASP A 434 -8.68 -1.46 -4.56
N LEU A 435 -8.89 -0.81 -3.41
CA LEU A 435 -10.05 -1.03 -2.54
C LEU A 435 -11.37 -0.64 -3.25
N GLY A 436 -11.30 0.27 -4.22
CA GLY A 436 -12.43 0.61 -5.07
C GLY A 436 -12.89 -0.61 -5.87
N VAL A 437 -11.97 -1.38 -6.45
CA VAL A 437 -12.32 -2.63 -7.15
C VAL A 437 -12.95 -3.64 -6.20
N PHE A 438 -12.41 -3.81 -4.98
CA PHE A 438 -13.02 -4.69 -3.97
C PHE A 438 -14.47 -4.32 -3.71
N VAL A 439 -14.74 -3.04 -3.48
CA VAL A 439 -16.10 -2.54 -3.23
C VAL A 439 -17.00 -2.74 -4.44
N ARG A 440 -16.54 -2.36 -5.64
CA ARG A 440 -17.33 -2.48 -6.88
C ARG A 440 -17.70 -3.92 -7.21
N GLU A 441 -16.76 -4.86 -7.09
CA GLU A 441 -17.02 -6.28 -7.33
C GLU A 441 -18.01 -6.86 -6.32
N ALA A 442 -17.89 -6.50 -5.04
CA ALA A 442 -18.87 -6.91 -4.03
C ALA A 442 -20.25 -6.31 -4.31
N ASN A 443 -20.29 -5.04 -4.67
CA ASN A 443 -21.52 -4.33 -5.01
C ASN A 443 -22.22 -5.00 -6.21
N ALA A 444 -21.48 -5.34 -7.27
CA ALA A 444 -22.01 -6.08 -8.40
C ALA A 444 -22.52 -7.47 -7.98
N GLY A 445 -21.80 -8.13 -7.07
CA GLY A 445 -22.21 -9.40 -6.46
C GLY A 445 -23.55 -9.32 -5.73
N THR A 446 -23.81 -8.26 -4.96
CA THR A 446 -25.09 -8.07 -4.26
C THR A 446 -26.30 -8.03 -5.20
N VAL A 447 -26.11 -7.48 -6.40
CA VAL A 447 -27.17 -7.34 -7.42
C VAL A 447 -27.30 -8.61 -8.27
N LYS A 448 -26.21 -9.37 -8.47
CA LYS A 448 -26.21 -10.62 -9.23
C LYS A 448 -27.22 -11.64 -8.70
N TRP A 449 -27.28 -11.83 -7.39
CA TRP A 449 -28.20 -12.80 -6.79
C TRP A 449 -29.66 -12.40 -6.94
N LEU A 450 -29.94 -11.10 -6.86
CA LEU A 450 -31.27 -10.57 -7.14
C LEU A 450 -31.72 -10.94 -8.56
N HIS A 451 -30.87 -10.70 -9.56
CA HIS A 451 -31.18 -11.05 -10.94
C HIS A 451 -31.32 -12.56 -11.16
N GLY A 452 -30.44 -13.36 -10.56
CA GLY A 452 -30.54 -14.82 -10.62
C GLY A 452 -31.81 -15.35 -9.97
N ALA A 453 -32.31 -14.68 -8.92
CA ALA A 453 -33.56 -15.03 -8.26
C ALA A 453 -34.82 -14.57 -9.02
N LYS A 454 -34.74 -13.67 -10.00
CA LYS A 454 -35.94 -13.18 -10.70
C LYS A 454 -36.61 -14.24 -11.56
N VAL A 455 -35.83 -15.08 -12.24
CA VAL A 455 -36.35 -16.07 -13.18
C VAL A 455 -35.86 -17.45 -12.78
N LEU A 456 -36.80 -18.37 -12.56
CA LEU A 456 -36.51 -19.77 -12.24
C LEU A 456 -36.85 -20.67 -13.44
N PRO A 457 -36.07 -21.72 -13.71
CA PRO A 457 -36.37 -22.67 -14.78
C PRO A 457 -37.41 -23.74 -14.35
N PHE A 458 -37.98 -23.62 -13.16
CA PHE A 458 -38.95 -24.56 -12.60
C PHE A 458 -39.95 -23.83 -11.70
N ASP A 459 -41.10 -24.46 -11.49
CA ASP A 459 -42.13 -23.93 -10.61
C ASP A 459 -41.86 -24.25 -9.14
N THR A 460 -42.06 -23.27 -8.26
CA THR A 460 -42.00 -23.43 -6.82
C THR A 460 -43.42 -23.52 -6.25
N LYS A 461 -43.63 -24.39 -5.26
CA LYS A 461 -44.92 -24.44 -4.57
C LYS A 461 -45.05 -23.20 -3.67
N PRO A 462 -46.19 -22.47 -3.71
CA PRO A 462 -46.38 -21.33 -2.83
C PRO A 462 -46.33 -21.80 -1.36
N PRO A 463 -45.77 -20.99 -0.45
CA PRO A 463 -45.72 -21.33 0.96
C PRO A 463 -47.15 -21.55 1.48
N LYS A 464 -47.38 -22.68 2.18
CA LYS A 464 -48.63 -22.89 2.92
C LYS A 464 -48.66 -21.85 4.04
N ARG A 465 -49.59 -20.89 3.97
CA ARG A 465 -49.87 -19.99 5.10
C ARG A 465 -50.27 -20.86 6.29
N ARG A 466 -49.54 -20.77 7.41
CA ARG A 466 -50.00 -21.31 8.69
C ARG A 466 -51.21 -20.45 9.09
N ASN A 467 -52.40 -21.05 9.09
CA ASN A 467 -53.61 -20.43 9.61
C ASN A 467 -53.56 -20.37 11.14
#